data_AF-A0A958ECD3-F1
#
_entry.id   AF-A0A958ECD3-F1
#
_cell.length_a   1.000
_cell.length_b   1.000
_cell.length_c   1.000
_cell.angle_alpha   90.00
_cell.angle_beta   90.00
_cell.angle_gamma   90.00
#
_symmetry.space_group_name_H-M   'P 1'
#
loop_
_entity.id
_entity.type
_entity.pdbx_description
1 polymer ?
#
loop_
_entity_poly.entity_id
_entity_poly.type
_entity_poly.pdbx_seq_one_letter_code
_entity_poly.pdbx_strand_id
1 'polypeptide(L)'
;MSKDPHPSRIFTLLLVMLFFLFSGLALAQDEDEEVMEVDNETCLDCHNDPDPDFTMEKGDKEIWLHVDPEKYEASVHSEELCVSCHVGFDPEEEPHLPEIKPVDCAECHDDVTEVFDVSEHGRALAKGDPNAPNCVTCHGTHDIMYIDEGESMASRNHEVETCLSCHVDNEDVKSKMTHDDIFISDYQSSVHGRLHAEGDMEAAICSDCHGAHSTMKASNPNSRVNKFNIAETCGHCHDEVKDEFVESIHGQALAKGIEDAATCTDCHGEHEILEPDNEKSRVAAQNVSEQVCGSCHGSLELNRKYGLASDRFSGFNDSYHGLAIRFGNVEVANCASCHGIHDILPSENPASMINPANLAETCGSCHPGANENFASGSIHSNTSTTDTPLAFWITTIYIGLIVTTIGFMFTHNILDYYRKLKNQYKERYFKPVVAQTAGEPKSYMRMTPNERIQHFLLAGSFIMLTITGFMLKFPEAWWVSVLREGLGEWTFGMRNSIHRISAVIMIGVSLYHVYYLIFTKRGRKIFTDMLPIMKDVRDLFGMFSYNAGFAKDHPKFHRFNYIEKLEYWAVIWGTIVMSLTGLMLWFENHSMSWFGKYTLDISELIHYYEAWLAFL
;
A
#
# COMPACT_ATOMS: atom_id res chain seq x y z
N MET A 1 71.35 65.02 46.09
CA MET A 1 72.26 65.88 45.30
C MET A 1 71.91 65.68 43.83
N SER A 2 71.20 66.64 43.22
CA SER A 2 71.73 67.54 42.15
C SER A 2 71.97 66.81 40.82
N LYS A 3 71.41 67.14 39.64
CA LYS A 3 70.68 68.29 39.07
C LYS A 3 70.07 67.84 37.70
N ASP A 4 69.05 68.57 37.23
CA ASP A 4 68.35 68.56 35.92
C ASP A 4 69.24 68.70 34.65
N PRO A 5 68.74 68.81 33.37
CA PRO A 5 67.38 68.62 32.80
C PRO A 5 67.31 67.80 31.47
N HIS A 6 66.07 67.48 31.04
CA HIS A 6 65.65 66.94 29.74
C HIS A 6 66.06 67.76 28.49
N PRO A 7 66.15 67.10 27.31
CA PRO A 7 65.63 67.69 26.07
C PRO A 7 64.87 66.68 25.17
N SER A 8 63.54 66.63 25.29
CA SER A 8 62.62 65.87 24.41
C SER A 8 61.87 66.76 23.40
N ARG A 9 62.55 67.77 22.83
CA ARG A 9 61.93 68.71 21.86
C ARG A 9 62.70 68.92 20.55
N ILE A 10 63.86 68.29 20.37
CA ILE A 10 64.67 68.41 19.15
C ILE A 10 64.41 67.25 18.17
N PHE A 11 63.97 66.09 18.67
CA PHE A 11 63.72 64.91 17.83
C PHE A 11 62.36 64.96 17.09
N THR A 12 61.36 65.68 17.63
CA THR A 12 60.02 65.81 17.02
C THR A 12 59.98 66.84 15.89
N LEU A 13 60.89 67.83 15.87
CA LEU A 13 60.94 68.87 14.83
C LEU A 13 61.66 68.40 13.55
N LEU A 14 62.56 67.42 13.64
CA LEU A 14 63.26 66.83 12.49
C LEU A 14 62.41 65.83 11.70
N LEU A 15 61.44 65.18 12.34
CA LEU A 15 60.50 64.24 11.69
C LEU A 15 59.38 64.97 10.94
N VAL A 16 58.97 66.15 11.39
CA VAL A 16 57.94 66.96 10.72
C VAL A 16 58.50 67.71 9.51
N MET A 17 59.78 68.10 9.50
CA MET A 17 60.41 68.72 8.32
C MET A 17 60.77 67.72 7.20
N LEU A 18 60.94 66.43 7.50
CA LEU A 18 61.15 65.40 6.47
C LEU A 18 59.84 64.99 5.77
N PHE A 19 58.69 65.24 6.39
CA PHE A 19 57.37 64.93 5.82
C PHE A 19 56.88 66.02 4.84
N PHE A 20 57.38 67.27 4.97
CA PHE A 20 57.01 68.40 4.10
C PHE A 20 57.97 68.63 2.91
N LEU A 21 59.07 67.86 2.79
CA LEU A 21 60.02 67.96 1.68
C LEU A 21 59.84 66.87 0.61
N PHE A 22 58.88 65.96 0.78
CA PHE A 22 58.46 64.97 -0.23
C PHE A 22 57.08 65.27 -0.85
N SER A 23 56.45 66.40 -0.48
CA SER A 23 55.10 66.80 -0.91
C SER A 23 55.10 67.90 -1.98
N GLY A 24 56.22 68.14 -2.66
CA GLY A 24 56.36 69.26 -3.59
C GLY A 24 57.28 68.99 -4.76
N LEU A 25 57.00 67.94 -5.55
CA LEU A 25 57.39 67.85 -6.97
C LEU A 25 56.73 66.65 -7.68
N ALA A 26 55.41 66.69 -7.83
CA ALA A 26 54.68 65.93 -8.84
C ALA A 26 53.33 66.63 -9.09
N LEU A 27 53.37 67.84 -9.66
CA LEU A 27 52.29 68.29 -10.54
C LEU A 27 52.62 67.73 -11.92
N ALA A 28 52.46 66.41 -12.05
CA ALA A 28 52.02 65.86 -13.32
C ALA A 28 50.50 66.10 -13.33
N GLN A 29 50.00 66.60 -14.45
CA GLN A 29 48.57 66.56 -14.72
C GLN A 29 48.20 65.07 -14.74
N ASP A 30 47.67 64.57 -13.63
CA ASP A 30 46.66 63.53 -13.73
C ASP A 30 45.49 64.27 -14.35
N GLU A 31 45.32 64.08 -15.66
CA GLU A 31 44.01 64.23 -16.25
C GLU A 31 43.13 63.27 -15.44
N ASP A 32 42.23 63.85 -14.63
CA ASP A 32 41.10 63.11 -14.12
C ASP A 32 40.44 62.48 -15.36
N GLU A 33 40.73 61.20 -15.63
CA GLU A 33 39.80 60.36 -16.37
C GLU A 33 38.53 60.42 -15.51
N GLU A 34 37.62 61.31 -15.86
CA GLU A 34 36.20 61.16 -15.55
C GLU A 34 35.85 59.74 -16.05
N VAL A 35 35.95 58.77 -15.15
CA VAL A 35 35.23 57.51 -15.32
C VAL A 35 33.78 57.97 -15.33
N MET A 36 33.19 58.07 -16.52
CA MET A 36 31.76 58.22 -16.66
C MET A 36 31.14 57.04 -15.92
N GLU A 37 30.64 57.31 -14.72
CA GLU A 37 29.69 56.44 -14.05
C GLU A 37 28.43 56.54 -14.91
N VAL A 38 28.30 55.64 -15.88
CA VAL A 38 27.09 55.55 -16.71
C VAL A 38 25.98 55.11 -15.77
N ASP A 39 25.07 56.03 -15.47
CA ASP A 39 23.93 55.74 -14.60
C ASP A 39 22.88 54.89 -15.33
N ASN A 40 21.99 54.29 -14.55
CA ASN A 40 20.92 53.46 -15.10
C ASN A 40 19.94 54.27 -15.95
N GLU A 41 19.73 55.56 -15.62
CA GLU A 41 18.86 56.45 -16.39
C GLU A 41 19.34 56.59 -17.84
N THR A 42 20.65 56.75 -18.05
CA THR A 42 21.27 56.82 -19.38
C THR A 42 20.99 55.57 -20.21
N CYS A 43 21.03 54.39 -19.58
CA CYS A 43 20.72 53.13 -20.25
C CYS A 43 19.22 53.04 -20.60
N LEU A 44 18.36 53.39 -19.64
CA LEU A 44 16.91 53.29 -19.75
C LEU A 44 16.30 54.34 -20.70
N ASP A 45 16.98 55.44 -21.01
CA ASP A 45 16.56 56.42 -22.02
C ASP A 45 16.29 55.79 -23.39
N CYS A 46 17.04 54.74 -23.74
CA CYS A 46 16.83 53.93 -24.94
C CYS A 46 16.26 52.55 -24.63
N HIS A 47 16.70 51.89 -23.56
CA HIS A 47 16.31 50.50 -23.27
C HIS A 47 14.90 50.34 -22.68
N ASN A 48 14.20 51.42 -22.32
CA ASN A 48 12.79 51.37 -21.93
C ASN A 48 11.80 51.32 -23.13
N ASP A 49 12.28 51.22 -24.39
CA ASP A 49 11.36 51.16 -25.54
C ASP A 49 10.61 49.80 -25.60
N PRO A 50 9.27 49.76 -25.45
CA PRO A 50 8.51 48.51 -25.48
C PRO A 50 8.23 48.02 -26.91
N ASP A 51 8.82 48.62 -27.94
CA ASP A 51 8.69 48.17 -29.33
C ASP A 51 9.14 46.69 -29.45
N PRO A 52 8.26 45.77 -29.89
CA PRO A 52 8.64 44.37 -30.11
C PRO A 52 9.73 44.19 -31.16
N ASP A 53 9.93 45.17 -32.06
CA ASP A 53 10.99 45.16 -33.06
C ASP A 53 12.34 45.68 -32.50
N PHE A 54 12.39 46.19 -31.26
CA PHE A 54 13.62 46.65 -30.60
C PHE A 54 14.46 45.45 -30.10
N THR A 55 15.14 44.83 -31.05
CA THR A 55 15.88 43.58 -30.86
C THR A 55 17.33 43.67 -31.37
N MET A 56 18.16 42.73 -30.93
CA MET A 56 19.48 42.47 -31.53
C MET A 56 19.62 41.01 -31.95
N GLU A 57 20.39 40.76 -33.02
CA GLU A 57 20.83 39.42 -33.38
C GLU A 57 22.09 39.04 -32.59
N LYS A 58 22.04 37.93 -31.84
CA LYS A 58 23.20 37.32 -31.18
C LYS A 58 23.32 35.86 -31.62
N GLY A 59 24.15 35.62 -32.64
CA GLY A 59 24.23 34.32 -33.30
C GLY A 59 22.95 34.03 -34.08
N ASP A 60 22.32 32.87 -33.83
CA ASP A 60 21.05 32.48 -34.47
C ASP A 60 19.80 32.91 -33.68
N LYS A 61 19.95 33.77 -32.67
CA LYS A 61 18.85 34.21 -31.78
C LYS A 61 18.62 35.71 -31.88
N GLU A 62 17.35 36.09 -31.98
CA GLU A 62 16.87 37.46 -31.81
C GLU A 62 16.58 37.70 -30.32
N ILE A 63 17.17 38.75 -29.75
CA ILE A 63 17.05 39.10 -28.32
C ILE A 63 16.34 40.45 -28.23
N TRP A 64 15.23 40.49 -27.51
CA TRP A 64 14.53 41.74 -27.20
C TRP A 64 15.31 42.55 -26.17
N LEU A 65 15.54 43.83 -26.47
CA LEU A 65 16.43 44.72 -25.72
C LEU A 65 15.71 45.58 -24.67
N HIS A 66 14.40 45.43 -24.54
CA HIS A 66 13.59 46.19 -23.62
C HIS A 66 13.86 45.82 -22.15
N VAL A 67 13.95 46.83 -21.31
CA VAL A 67 13.99 46.75 -19.84
C VAL A 67 12.88 47.63 -19.30
N ASP A 68 11.98 47.05 -18.51
CA ASP A 68 10.89 47.76 -17.83
C ASP A 68 11.45 48.45 -16.55
N PRO A 69 11.51 49.79 -16.48
CA PRO A 69 12.06 50.50 -15.34
C PRO A 69 11.31 50.23 -14.05
N GLU A 70 9.98 50.02 -14.11
CA GLU A 70 9.19 49.77 -12.91
C GLU A 70 9.53 48.40 -12.31
N LYS A 71 9.75 47.39 -13.17
CA LYS A 71 10.18 46.05 -12.74
C LYS A 71 11.63 46.04 -12.25
N TYR A 72 12.52 46.77 -12.92
CA TYR A 72 13.91 46.90 -12.48
C TYR A 72 14.02 47.54 -11.10
N GLU A 73 13.29 48.64 -10.88
CA GLU A 73 13.26 49.34 -9.60
C GLU A 73 12.69 48.47 -8.47
N ALA A 74 11.75 47.56 -8.80
CA ALA A 74 11.20 46.59 -7.86
C ALA A 74 12.09 45.36 -7.63
N SER A 75 13.16 45.18 -8.41
CA SER A 75 14.06 44.04 -8.30
C SER A 75 15.02 44.15 -7.11
N VAL A 76 15.61 43.03 -6.71
CA VAL A 76 16.65 42.99 -5.67
C VAL A 76 17.96 43.65 -6.08
N HIS A 77 18.14 43.93 -7.38
CA HIS A 77 19.32 44.57 -7.95
C HIS A 77 19.06 46.03 -8.33
N SER A 78 17.98 46.66 -7.88
CA SER A 78 17.63 48.04 -8.26
C SER A 78 18.72 49.07 -7.92
N GLU A 79 19.49 48.84 -6.86
CA GLU A 79 20.61 49.70 -6.45
C GLU A 79 21.91 49.42 -7.23
N GLU A 80 21.98 48.35 -8.04
CA GLU A 80 23.14 48.06 -8.88
C GLU A 80 23.12 48.88 -10.17
N LEU A 81 24.31 49.10 -10.76
CA LEU A 81 24.42 49.75 -12.07
C LEU A 81 24.25 48.72 -13.20
N CYS A 82 23.60 49.09 -14.31
CA CYS A 82 23.46 48.23 -15.48
C CYS A 82 24.83 47.71 -15.97
N VAL A 83 25.86 48.57 -15.92
CA VAL A 83 27.25 48.23 -16.30
C VAL A 83 27.97 47.31 -15.31
N SER A 84 27.42 47.09 -14.10
CA SER A 84 27.95 46.09 -13.16
C SER A 84 27.69 44.67 -13.67
N CYS A 85 26.61 44.45 -14.41
CA CYS A 85 26.26 43.16 -15.00
C CYS A 85 26.58 43.09 -16.50
N HIS A 86 26.35 44.19 -17.23
CA HIS A 86 26.64 44.29 -18.65
C HIS A 86 28.05 44.85 -18.86
N VAL A 87 29.00 43.97 -19.11
CA VAL A 87 30.42 44.33 -19.29
C VAL A 87 30.91 44.00 -20.70
N GLY A 88 31.91 44.74 -21.17
CA GLY A 88 32.62 44.46 -22.43
C GLY A 88 32.14 45.25 -23.64
N PHE A 89 31.31 46.28 -23.47
CA PHE A 89 30.91 47.19 -24.53
C PHE A 89 31.38 48.63 -24.26
N ASP A 90 31.38 49.45 -25.30
CA ASP A 90 31.63 50.89 -25.20
C ASP A 90 30.29 51.63 -25.07
N PRO A 91 30.00 52.29 -23.93
CA PRO A 91 28.75 53.02 -23.71
C PRO A 91 28.62 54.27 -24.60
N GLU A 92 29.69 54.74 -25.25
CA GLU A 92 29.64 55.89 -26.17
C GLU A 92 29.32 55.48 -27.63
N GLU A 93 29.34 54.18 -27.96
CA GLU A 93 29.04 53.67 -29.30
C GLU A 93 27.56 53.27 -29.39
N GLU A 94 26.77 53.97 -30.22
CA GLU A 94 25.34 53.67 -30.43
C GLU A 94 25.03 53.31 -31.91
N PRO A 95 24.47 52.11 -32.21
CA PRO A 95 24.23 51.01 -31.29
C PRO A 95 25.54 50.37 -30.80
N HIS A 96 25.59 49.95 -29.53
CA HIS A 96 26.77 49.30 -28.94
C HIS A 96 26.94 47.90 -29.54
N LEU A 97 27.75 47.80 -30.61
CA LEU A 97 27.98 46.57 -31.40
C LEU A 97 28.65 45.46 -30.54
N PRO A 98 28.53 44.16 -30.91
CA PRO A 98 28.04 43.10 -30.01
C PRO A 98 29.12 42.42 -29.11
N GLU A 99 29.99 43.18 -28.46
CA GLU A 99 30.95 42.63 -27.48
C GLU A 99 30.42 42.59 -26.04
N ILE A 100 29.10 42.69 -25.82
CA ILE A 100 28.52 42.48 -24.48
C ILE A 100 28.67 41.01 -24.08
N LYS A 101 29.49 40.77 -23.04
CA LYS A 101 29.63 39.46 -22.42
C LYS A 101 28.29 39.03 -21.82
N PRO A 102 27.94 37.73 -21.85
CA PRO A 102 26.81 37.23 -21.07
C PRO A 102 26.96 37.63 -19.61
N VAL A 103 25.86 38.05 -18.98
CA VAL A 103 25.83 38.33 -17.53
C VAL A 103 26.25 37.06 -16.79
N ASP A 104 27.22 37.19 -15.91
CA ASP A 104 27.73 36.09 -15.09
C ASP A 104 27.43 36.35 -13.61
N CYS A 105 26.36 35.72 -13.12
CA CYS A 105 25.94 35.85 -11.73
C CYS A 105 27.03 35.38 -10.75
N ALA A 106 27.95 34.51 -11.19
CA ALA A 106 29.00 33.94 -10.35
C ALA A 106 30.05 34.96 -9.89
N GLU A 107 30.13 36.13 -10.51
CA GLU A 107 31.06 37.18 -10.05
C GLU A 107 30.69 37.70 -8.65
N CYS A 108 29.41 37.68 -8.29
CA CYS A 108 28.89 38.13 -6.99
C CYS A 108 28.22 37.01 -6.16
N HIS A 109 27.76 35.94 -6.79
CA HIS A 109 27.08 34.80 -6.18
C HIS A 109 27.89 33.50 -6.31
N ASP A 110 29.18 33.57 -6.00
CA ASP A 110 30.13 32.46 -6.15
C ASP A 110 29.79 31.25 -5.26
N ASP A 111 29.29 31.51 -4.05
CA ASP A 111 28.89 30.51 -3.06
C ASP A 111 27.74 29.60 -3.55
N VAL A 112 26.66 30.17 -4.07
CA VAL A 112 25.53 29.41 -4.63
C VAL A 112 25.89 28.81 -5.99
N THR A 113 26.78 29.44 -6.76
CA THR A 113 27.27 28.90 -8.03
C THR A 113 28.01 27.58 -7.81
N GLU A 114 28.85 27.47 -6.76
CA GLU A 114 29.53 26.21 -6.42
C GLU A 114 28.54 25.07 -6.15
N VAL A 115 27.39 25.37 -5.51
CA VAL A 115 26.32 24.41 -5.25
C VAL A 115 25.58 24.03 -6.55
N PHE A 116 25.28 25.03 -7.39
CA PHE A 116 24.58 24.82 -8.66
C PHE A 116 25.40 23.99 -9.65
N ASP A 117 26.71 24.26 -9.75
CA ASP A 117 27.60 23.57 -10.69
C ASP A 117 27.68 22.06 -10.47
N VAL A 118 27.50 21.61 -9.23
CA VAL A 118 27.50 20.18 -8.89
C VAL A 118 26.12 19.52 -9.00
N SER A 119 25.05 20.30 -9.19
CA SER A 119 23.70 19.81 -9.47
C SER A 119 23.60 19.17 -10.85
N GLU A 120 22.52 18.44 -11.12
CA GLU A 120 22.29 17.88 -12.45
C GLU A 120 21.94 18.96 -13.49
N HIS A 121 21.34 20.07 -13.07
CA HIS A 121 21.10 21.25 -13.91
C HIS A 121 22.42 21.93 -14.31
N GLY A 122 23.28 22.25 -13.34
CA GLY A 122 24.60 22.85 -13.61
C GLY A 122 25.49 21.94 -14.45
N ARG A 123 25.47 20.62 -14.19
CA ARG A 123 26.19 19.64 -15.03
C ARG A 123 25.65 19.54 -16.46
N ALA A 124 24.34 19.71 -16.67
CA ALA A 124 23.74 19.73 -18.00
C ALA A 124 24.12 21.03 -18.74
N LEU A 125 24.08 22.16 -18.04
CA LEU A 125 24.49 23.47 -18.56
C LEU A 125 25.97 23.47 -18.98
N ALA A 126 26.86 22.94 -18.13
CA ALA A 126 28.29 22.81 -18.42
C ALA A 126 28.61 21.89 -19.62
N LYS A 127 27.69 20.98 -19.96
CA LYS A 127 27.79 20.13 -21.17
C LYS A 127 27.25 20.81 -22.43
N GLY A 128 26.70 22.01 -22.30
CA GLY A 128 26.11 22.77 -23.41
C GLY A 128 24.75 22.23 -23.85
N ASP A 129 23.97 21.61 -22.95
CA ASP A 129 22.58 21.27 -23.27
C ASP A 129 21.76 22.56 -23.43
N PRO A 130 21.19 22.85 -24.62
CA PRO A 130 20.45 24.09 -24.85
C PRO A 130 19.17 24.21 -24.02
N ASN A 131 18.69 23.11 -23.44
CA ASN A 131 17.50 23.07 -22.59
C ASN A 131 17.84 22.95 -21.10
N ALA A 132 19.11 23.02 -20.71
CA ALA A 132 19.48 23.10 -19.30
C ALA A 132 19.13 24.49 -18.75
N PRO A 133 18.46 24.57 -17.58
CA PRO A 133 18.20 25.84 -16.95
C PRO A 133 19.50 26.47 -16.44
N ASN A 134 19.50 27.79 -16.37
CA ASN A 134 20.53 28.61 -15.74
C ASN A 134 19.89 29.55 -14.70
N CYS A 135 20.68 30.43 -14.09
CA CYS A 135 20.20 31.38 -13.07
C CYS A 135 18.98 32.17 -13.56
N VAL A 136 19.06 32.74 -14.76
CA VAL A 136 17.98 33.58 -15.32
C VAL A 136 16.73 32.80 -15.69
N THR A 137 16.85 31.50 -15.94
CA THR A 137 15.69 30.64 -16.27
C THR A 137 14.74 30.48 -15.08
N CYS A 138 15.28 30.51 -13.85
CA CYS A 138 14.50 30.32 -12.63
C CYS A 138 14.26 31.62 -11.85
N HIS A 139 15.17 32.60 -11.93
CA HIS A 139 15.09 33.84 -11.17
C HIS A 139 14.59 35.05 -11.96
N GLY A 140 14.60 34.99 -13.30
CA GLY A 140 14.30 36.13 -14.16
C GLY A 140 15.56 36.90 -14.57
N THR A 141 15.38 38.11 -15.09
CA THR A 141 16.49 38.93 -15.62
C THR A 141 16.60 40.27 -14.89
N HIS A 142 15.88 41.29 -15.37
CA HIS A 142 15.79 42.61 -14.73
C HIS A 142 14.66 42.70 -13.70
N ASP A 143 13.93 41.60 -13.48
CA ASP A 143 12.77 41.48 -12.62
C ASP A 143 12.98 40.45 -11.49
N ILE A 144 14.24 40.23 -11.10
CA ILE A 144 14.59 39.29 -10.01
C ILE A 144 14.09 39.84 -8.68
N MET A 145 13.20 39.12 -8.03
CA MET A 145 12.55 39.50 -6.76
C MET A 145 12.96 38.55 -5.63
N TYR A 146 12.77 38.97 -4.37
CA TYR A 146 13.04 38.08 -3.23
C TYR A 146 12.10 36.86 -3.25
N ILE A 147 12.59 35.71 -2.80
CA ILE A 147 11.85 34.44 -2.86
C ILE A 147 10.59 34.40 -1.97
N ASP A 148 10.47 35.31 -1.01
CA ASP A 148 9.28 35.48 -0.17
C ASP A 148 8.25 36.46 -0.76
N GLU A 149 8.59 37.12 -1.88
CA GLU A 149 7.68 37.97 -2.63
C GLU A 149 6.88 37.12 -3.62
N GLY A 150 5.55 37.24 -3.55
CA GLY A 150 4.64 36.36 -4.27
C GLY A 150 4.69 36.44 -5.79
N GLU A 151 5.33 37.46 -6.37
CA GLU A 151 5.52 37.62 -7.82
C GLU A 151 6.84 36.98 -8.33
N SER A 152 7.76 36.61 -7.42
CA SER A 152 9.02 35.96 -7.81
C SER A 152 8.77 34.58 -8.43
N MET A 153 9.42 34.27 -9.55
CA MET A 153 9.37 32.95 -10.20
C MET A 153 9.93 31.83 -9.30
N ALA A 154 10.93 32.17 -8.48
CA ALA A 154 11.54 31.27 -7.51
C ALA A 154 10.82 31.31 -6.15
N SER A 155 9.72 32.05 -6.02
CA SER A 155 8.92 32.01 -4.80
C SER A 155 8.23 30.68 -4.61
N ARG A 156 7.90 30.35 -3.37
CA ARG A 156 7.13 29.13 -3.08
C ARG A 156 5.79 29.08 -3.84
N ASN A 157 5.20 30.22 -4.19
CA ASN A 157 3.94 30.27 -4.96
C ASN A 157 4.11 29.81 -6.42
N HIS A 158 5.27 30.07 -7.03
CA HIS A 158 5.51 29.85 -8.46
C HIS A 158 6.54 28.75 -8.75
N GLU A 159 7.28 28.26 -7.74
CA GLU A 159 8.34 27.27 -7.92
C GLU A 159 7.82 25.99 -8.55
N VAL A 160 6.64 25.51 -8.13
CA VAL A 160 6.01 24.30 -8.68
C VAL A 160 5.74 24.48 -10.18
N GLU A 161 5.11 25.59 -10.57
CA GLU A 161 4.84 25.89 -11.99
C GLU A 161 6.15 26.03 -12.79
N THR A 162 7.15 26.68 -12.21
CA THR A 162 8.48 26.83 -12.81
C THR A 162 9.12 25.48 -13.10
N CYS A 163 9.07 24.53 -12.15
CA CYS A 163 9.61 23.20 -12.35
C CYS A 163 8.84 22.41 -13.42
N LEU A 164 7.49 22.46 -13.39
CA LEU A 164 6.63 21.72 -14.32
C LEU A 164 6.74 22.23 -15.77
N SER A 165 6.99 23.53 -15.96
CA SER A 165 7.19 24.13 -17.30
C SER A 165 8.29 23.44 -18.12
N CYS A 166 9.30 22.87 -17.45
CA CYS A 166 10.36 22.11 -18.09
C CYS A 166 10.19 20.59 -17.90
N HIS A 167 9.83 20.14 -16.70
CA HIS A 167 9.81 18.70 -16.39
C HIS A 167 8.53 17.98 -16.85
N VAL A 168 7.49 18.71 -17.24
CA VAL A 168 6.24 18.17 -17.78
C VAL A 168 5.93 18.78 -19.15
N ASP A 169 5.97 20.10 -19.28
CA ASP A 169 5.49 20.78 -20.50
C ASP A 169 6.51 20.81 -21.65
N ASN A 170 7.80 20.56 -21.37
CA ASN A 170 8.87 20.55 -22.37
C ASN A 170 9.26 19.13 -22.80
N GLU A 171 8.81 18.72 -23.99
CA GLU A 171 9.08 17.38 -24.55
C GLU A 171 10.58 17.06 -24.72
N ASP A 172 11.42 18.04 -25.01
CA ASP A 172 12.87 17.81 -25.16
C ASP A 172 13.56 17.56 -23.81
N VAL A 173 13.06 18.16 -22.73
CA VAL A 173 13.54 17.89 -21.37
C VAL A 173 12.99 16.57 -20.87
N LYS A 174 11.67 16.38 -20.97
CA LYS A 174 10.95 15.16 -20.57
C LYS A 174 11.54 13.89 -21.19
N SER A 175 11.87 13.90 -22.48
CA SER A 175 12.48 12.74 -23.17
C SER A 175 13.87 12.36 -22.66
N LYS A 176 14.55 13.24 -21.90
CA LYS A 176 15.87 13.00 -21.31
C LYS A 176 15.79 12.63 -19.82
N MET A 177 14.62 12.72 -19.19
CA MET A 177 14.43 12.40 -17.78
C MET A 177 14.33 10.89 -17.53
N THR A 178 14.64 10.45 -16.31
CA THR A 178 14.59 9.03 -15.94
C THR A 178 13.18 8.53 -15.64
N HIS A 179 12.31 9.41 -15.16
CA HIS A 179 10.91 9.14 -14.85
C HIS A 179 10.00 9.85 -15.85
N ASP A 180 8.80 9.32 -16.03
CA ASP A 180 7.81 9.92 -16.92
C ASP A 180 7.19 11.19 -16.30
N ASP A 181 6.52 11.97 -17.15
CA ASP A 181 5.82 13.19 -16.77
C ASP A 181 4.64 12.92 -15.85
N ILE A 182 3.99 11.77 -15.99
CA ILE A 182 2.87 11.37 -15.12
C ILE A 182 3.35 11.31 -13.68
N PHE A 183 4.43 10.57 -13.42
CA PHE A 183 5.04 10.46 -12.10
C PHE A 183 5.38 11.83 -11.48
N ILE A 184 5.89 12.77 -12.28
CA ILE A 184 6.22 14.12 -11.80
C ILE A 184 4.94 14.91 -11.50
N SER A 185 3.96 14.85 -12.41
CA SER A 185 2.69 15.57 -12.29
C SER A 185 1.79 15.05 -11.16
N ASP A 186 1.97 13.79 -10.74
CA ASP A 186 1.23 13.19 -9.61
C ASP A 186 1.43 13.98 -8.31
N TYR A 187 2.53 14.74 -8.18
CA TYR A 187 2.76 15.69 -7.07
C TYR A 187 1.54 16.59 -6.82
N GLN A 188 0.92 17.10 -7.87
CA GLN A 188 -0.24 17.99 -7.76
C GLN A 188 -1.44 17.31 -7.08
N SER A 189 -1.51 15.98 -7.13
CA SER A 189 -2.56 15.18 -6.50
C SER A 189 -2.20 14.65 -5.11
N SER A 190 -0.93 14.77 -4.71
CA SER A 190 -0.46 14.42 -3.37
C SER A 190 -1.05 15.33 -2.30
N VAL A 191 -0.97 14.90 -1.04
CA VAL A 191 -1.33 15.71 0.12
C VAL A 191 -0.54 17.03 0.15
N HIS A 192 0.75 17.02 -0.17
CA HIS A 192 1.56 18.24 -0.18
C HIS A 192 1.16 19.18 -1.32
N GLY A 193 1.05 18.66 -2.55
CA GLY A 193 0.66 19.48 -3.70
C GLY A 193 -0.74 20.07 -3.57
N ARG A 194 -1.69 19.30 -3.02
CA ARG A 194 -3.07 19.77 -2.79
C ARG A 194 -3.13 20.83 -1.69
N LEU A 195 -2.46 20.62 -0.55
CA LEU A 195 -2.41 21.62 0.53
C LEU A 195 -1.74 22.91 0.06
N HIS A 196 -0.63 22.79 -0.70
CA HIS A 196 0.04 23.94 -1.28
C HIS A 196 -0.87 24.74 -2.22
N ALA A 197 -1.58 24.05 -3.13
CA ALA A 197 -2.55 24.69 -4.02
C ALA A 197 -3.75 25.33 -3.28
N GLU A 198 -4.08 24.85 -2.08
CA GLU A 198 -5.09 25.43 -1.19
C GLU A 198 -4.57 26.66 -0.40
N GLY A 199 -3.29 27.00 -0.54
CA GLY A 199 -2.64 28.16 0.07
C GLY A 199 -1.84 27.84 1.34
N ASP A 200 -1.59 26.57 1.64
CA ASP A 200 -0.71 26.17 2.72
C ASP A 200 0.77 26.25 2.28
N MET A 201 1.44 27.32 2.68
CA MET A 201 2.83 27.56 2.30
C MET A 201 3.84 26.74 3.11
N GLU A 202 3.39 26.06 4.19
CA GLU A 202 4.20 25.11 4.95
C GLU A 202 4.23 23.72 4.29
N ALA A 203 3.32 23.46 3.35
CA ALA A 203 3.34 22.24 2.55
C ALA A 203 4.63 22.15 1.71
N ALA A 204 5.18 20.94 1.64
CA ALA A 204 6.45 20.69 0.96
C ALA A 204 6.31 20.79 -0.56
N ILE A 205 7.21 21.54 -1.20
CA ILE A 205 7.32 21.70 -2.65
C ILE A 205 8.57 20.99 -3.19
N CYS A 206 8.81 21.08 -4.50
CA CYS A 206 9.88 20.35 -5.19
C CYS A 206 11.26 20.58 -4.55
N SER A 207 11.62 21.83 -4.22
CA SER A 207 12.90 22.20 -3.63
C SER A 207 13.11 21.70 -2.19
N ASP A 208 12.04 21.46 -1.42
CA ASP A 208 12.19 20.94 -0.06
C ASP A 208 12.76 19.51 -0.11
N CYS A 209 12.29 18.71 -1.08
CA CYS A 209 12.73 17.34 -1.30
C CYS A 209 14.00 17.24 -2.15
N HIS A 210 14.10 18.00 -3.25
CA HIS A 210 15.20 17.88 -4.21
C HIS A 210 16.35 18.86 -3.99
N GLY A 211 16.12 19.93 -3.23
CA GLY A 211 17.02 21.09 -3.10
C GLY A 211 16.82 22.11 -4.22
N ALA A 212 16.80 23.41 -3.90
CA ALA A 212 16.58 24.48 -4.89
C ALA A 212 17.73 24.60 -5.91
N HIS A 213 18.98 24.71 -5.43
CA HIS A 213 20.19 24.80 -6.28
C HIS A 213 21.01 23.52 -6.31
N SER A 214 20.58 22.46 -5.63
CA SER A 214 21.32 21.21 -5.45
C SER A 214 20.55 19.98 -5.95
N THR A 215 19.74 20.15 -7.00
CA THR A 215 18.97 19.07 -7.61
C THR A 215 19.90 17.95 -8.10
N MET A 216 19.87 16.80 -7.43
CA MET A 216 20.74 15.66 -7.74
C MET A 216 19.94 14.38 -7.92
N LYS A 217 20.41 13.50 -8.82
CA LYS A 217 19.83 12.15 -8.99
C LYS A 217 19.81 11.40 -7.66
N ALA A 218 18.76 10.61 -7.43
CA ALA A 218 18.62 9.75 -6.25
C ALA A 218 19.80 8.77 -6.06
N SER A 219 20.50 8.39 -7.15
CA SER A 219 21.70 7.54 -7.06
C SER A 219 22.93 8.26 -6.49
N ASN A 220 22.92 9.59 -6.39
CA ASN A 220 24.02 10.36 -5.82
C ASN A 220 23.90 10.33 -4.28
N PRO A 221 24.94 9.90 -3.55
CA PRO A 221 24.92 9.86 -2.08
C PRO A 221 24.67 11.22 -1.40
N ASN A 222 24.97 12.32 -2.08
CA ASN A 222 24.73 13.68 -1.56
C ASN A 222 23.33 14.21 -1.91
N SER A 223 22.52 13.47 -2.69
CA SER A 223 21.16 13.88 -3.01
C SER A 223 20.25 13.72 -1.79
N ARG A 224 19.41 14.73 -1.53
CA ARG A 224 18.36 14.66 -0.50
C ARG A 224 17.37 13.52 -0.74
N VAL A 225 17.10 13.19 -2.01
CA VAL A 225 16.24 12.06 -2.40
C VAL A 225 17.00 10.73 -2.56
N ASN A 226 18.25 10.64 -2.10
CA ASN A 226 18.92 9.35 -2.00
C ASN A 226 18.25 8.50 -0.91
N LYS A 227 18.10 7.19 -1.15
CA LYS A 227 17.43 6.26 -0.23
C LYS A 227 17.89 6.39 1.23
N PHE A 228 19.20 6.58 1.46
CA PHE A 228 19.78 6.71 2.80
C PHE A 228 19.53 8.07 3.45
N ASN A 229 19.14 9.08 2.67
CA ASN A 229 18.87 10.44 3.13
C ASN A 229 17.37 10.74 3.25
N ILE A 230 16.48 9.90 2.71
CA ILE A 230 15.02 10.11 2.70
C ILE A 230 14.46 10.39 4.11
N ALA A 231 14.92 9.67 5.13
CA ALA A 231 14.47 9.90 6.50
C ALA A 231 14.81 11.31 7.00
N GLU A 232 15.97 11.84 6.63
CA GLU A 232 16.38 13.21 6.96
C GLU A 232 15.56 14.24 6.17
N THR A 233 15.33 13.98 4.88
CA THR A 233 14.54 14.85 4.00
C THR A 233 13.11 15.01 4.48
N CYS A 234 12.42 13.91 4.81
CA CYS A 234 11.09 13.97 5.40
C CYS A 234 11.13 14.55 6.82
N GLY A 235 12.16 14.22 7.60
CA GLY A 235 12.35 14.65 8.98
C GLY A 235 12.54 16.15 9.17
N HIS A 236 12.89 16.90 8.12
CA HIS A 236 12.95 18.35 8.20
C HIS A 236 11.62 18.98 8.68
N CYS A 237 10.50 18.39 8.27
CA CYS A 237 9.16 18.80 8.72
C CYS A 237 8.48 17.74 9.62
N HIS A 238 8.90 16.47 9.55
CA HIS A 238 8.36 15.36 10.33
C HIS A 238 9.37 14.80 11.35
N ASP A 239 10.02 15.67 12.11
CA ASP A 239 11.17 15.32 12.97
C ASP A 239 10.81 14.27 14.04
N GLU A 240 9.64 14.39 14.68
CA GLU A 240 9.15 13.41 15.66
C GLU A 240 9.01 12.01 15.05
N VAL A 241 8.47 11.92 13.83
CA VAL A 241 8.29 10.65 13.11
C VAL A 241 9.63 10.09 12.63
N LYS A 242 10.56 10.96 12.23
CA LYS A 242 11.93 10.57 11.90
C LYS A 242 12.61 9.94 13.11
N ASP A 243 12.50 10.55 14.29
CA ASP A 243 13.09 10.04 15.52
C ASP A 243 12.57 8.64 15.87
N GLU A 244 11.27 8.39 15.71
CA GLU A 244 10.71 7.03 15.85
C GLU A 244 11.25 6.06 14.79
N PHE A 245 11.29 6.49 13.53
CA PHE A 245 11.72 5.65 12.41
C PHE A 245 13.18 5.22 12.51
N VAL A 246 14.09 6.11 12.90
CA VAL A 246 15.53 5.78 13.01
C VAL A 246 15.79 4.73 14.10
N GLU A 247 14.93 4.67 15.12
CA GLU A 247 14.99 3.64 16.17
C GLU A 247 14.39 2.30 15.73
N SER A 248 13.52 2.29 14.71
CA SER A 248 12.92 1.08 14.16
C SER A 248 13.95 0.11 13.55
N ILE A 249 13.55 -1.14 13.33
CA ILE A 249 14.41 -2.15 12.70
C ILE A 249 14.78 -1.79 11.26
N HIS A 250 13.91 -1.07 10.54
CA HIS A 250 14.17 -0.59 9.19
C HIS A 250 15.16 0.58 9.19
N GLY A 251 14.96 1.57 10.07
CA GLY A 251 15.90 2.70 10.24
C GLY A 251 17.30 2.23 10.67
N GLN A 252 17.38 1.32 11.64
CA GLN A 252 18.64 0.72 12.05
C GLN A 252 19.31 -0.12 10.94
N ALA A 253 18.54 -0.74 10.05
CA ALA A 253 19.08 -1.49 8.92
C ALA A 253 19.62 -0.55 7.83
N LEU A 254 18.91 0.54 7.53
CA LEU A 254 19.39 1.60 6.63
C LEU A 254 20.69 2.23 7.15
N ALA A 255 20.77 2.53 8.45
CA ALA A 255 21.98 3.07 9.09
C ALA A 255 23.19 2.11 9.00
N LYS A 256 22.95 0.81 8.82
CA LYS A 256 23.99 -0.21 8.57
C LYS A 256 24.32 -0.40 7.08
N GLY A 257 23.73 0.40 6.19
CA GLY A 257 23.95 0.32 4.74
C GLY A 257 23.18 -0.79 4.04
N ILE A 258 22.09 -1.30 4.63
CA ILE A 258 21.26 -2.33 4.00
C ILE A 258 20.28 -1.67 3.03
N GLU A 259 20.60 -1.69 1.74
CA GLU A 259 19.80 -1.06 0.67
C GLU A 259 18.41 -1.67 0.48
N ASP A 260 18.18 -2.93 0.87
CA ASP A 260 16.84 -3.54 0.78
C ASP A 260 15.91 -3.17 1.96
N ALA A 261 16.42 -2.46 2.97
CA ALA A 261 15.59 -1.99 4.07
C ALA A 261 14.63 -0.89 3.60
N ALA A 262 13.40 -0.91 4.11
CA ALA A 262 12.39 0.08 3.75
C ALA A 262 12.76 1.47 4.32
N THR A 263 12.46 2.52 3.56
CA THR A 263 12.46 3.94 3.97
C THR A 263 11.05 4.52 3.81
N CYS A 264 10.86 5.81 4.11
CA CYS A 264 9.55 6.47 4.09
C CYS A 264 8.79 6.24 2.77
N THR A 265 9.49 6.37 1.64
CA THR A 265 8.90 6.28 0.29
C THR A 265 8.53 4.86 -0.13
N ASP A 266 9.14 3.82 0.47
CA ASP A 266 8.78 2.43 0.20
C ASP A 266 7.34 2.11 0.69
N CYS A 267 6.90 2.81 1.75
CA CYS A 267 5.56 2.69 2.32
C CYS A 267 4.58 3.74 1.77
N HIS A 268 4.95 5.02 1.81
CA HIS A 268 4.05 6.14 1.50
C HIS A 268 3.99 6.47 -0.01
N GLY A 269 4.95 6.00 -0.80
CA GLY A 269 5.15 6.48 -2.16
C GLY A 269 6.00 7.75 -2.20
N GLU A 270 5.99 8.42 -3.36
CA GLU A 270 6.88 9.55 -3.64
C GLU A 270 6.07 10.78 -4.08
N HIS A 271 5.87 10.98 -5.38
CA HIS A 271 5.12 12.13 -5.88
C HIS A 271 3.60 11.98 -5.71
N GLU A 272 3.07 10.79 -5.38
CA GLU A 272 1.64 10.57 -5.10
C GLU A 272 1.39 10.19 -3.62
N ILE A 273 2.04 10.88 -2.66
CA ILE A 273 1.80 10.63 -1.23
C ILE A 273 0.40 11.11 -0.86
N LEU A 274 -0.46 10.21 -0.38
CA LEU A 274 -1.85 10.47 0.02
C LEU A 274 -2.04 10.27 1.53
N GLU A 275 -3.07 10.90 2.09
CA GLU A 275 -3.44 10.76 3.49
C GLU A 275 -3.80 9.29 3.85
N PRO A 276 -3.49 8.81 5.07
CA PRO A 276 -3.75 7.41 5.44
C PRO A 276 -5.23 7.00 5.48
N ASP A 277 -6.16 7.96 5.54
CA ASP A 277 -7.61 7.70 5.49
C ASP A 277 -8.17 7.64 4.06
N ASN A 278 -7.38 8.05 3.07
CA ASN A 278 -7.74 7.93 1.66
C ASN A 278 -7.63 6.46 1.21
N GLU A 279 -8.72 5.89 0.69
CA GLU A 279 -8.76 4.48 0.23
C GLU A 279 -7.71 4.13 -0.83
N LYS A 280 -7.27 5.12 -1.61
CA LYS A 280 -6.21 4.95 -2.63
C LYS A 280 -4.81 5.02 -2.05
N SER A 281 -4.64 5.52 -0.83
CA SER A 281 -3.34 5.61 -0.19
C SER A 281 -2.75 4.22 0.01
N ARG A 282 -1.47 4.06 -0.30
CA ARG A 282 -0.74 2.80 -0.08
C ARG A 282 -0.77 2.39 1.40
N VAL A 283 -0.78 3.37 2.30
CA VAL A 283 -0.81 3.17 3.76
C VAL A 283 -2.23 3.17 4.35
N ALA A 284 -3.28 3.15 3.51
CA ALA A 284 -4.64 2.94 4.00
C ALA A 284 -4.76 1.59 4.70
N ALA A 285 -5.59 1.52 5.76
CA ALA A 285 -5.70 0.34 6.62
C ALA A 285 -5.92 -0.98 5.86
N GLN A 286 -6.67 -0.94 4.75
CA GLN A 286 -6.92 -2.10 3.90
C GLN A 286 -5.71 -2.50 3.02
N ASN A 287 -4.87 -1.53 2.64
CA ASN A 287 -3.79 -1.69 1.66
C ASN A 287 -2.46 -2.07 2.32
N VAL A 288 -2.23 -1.66 3.58
CA VAL A 288 -0.97 -1.86 4.33
C VAL A 288 -0.46 -3.30 4.25
N SER A 289 -1.31 -4.27 4.56
CA SER A 289 -0.86 -5.67 4.66
C SER A 289 -0.38 -6.23 3.32
N GLU A 290 -1.17 -6.04 2.26
CA GLU A 290 -0.92 -6.68 0.96
C GLU A 290 -0.02 -5.84 0.05
N GLN A 291 -0.23 -4.53 -0.02
CA GLN A 291 0.47 -3.63 -0.97
C GLN A 291 1.77 -3.08 -0.41
N VAL A 292 1.87 -2.84 0.90
CA VAL A 292 3.06 -2.28 1.54
C VAL A 292 3.93 -3.39 2.09
N CYS A 293 3.49 -4.06 3.15
CA CYS A 293 4.29 -5.05 3.85
C CYS A 293 4.51 -6.32 3.01
N GLY A 294 3.46 -6.78 2.31
CA GLY A 294 3.46 -8.02 1.52
C GLY A 294 4.46 -8.00 0.36
N SER A 295 4.71 -6.84 -0.25
CA SER A 295 5.65 -6.67 -1.37
C SER A 295 7.06 -7.15 -1.03
N CYS A 296 7.51 -6.90 0.21
CA CYS A 296 8.83 -7.25 0.69
C CYS A 296 8.81 -8.50 1.59
N HIS A 297 7.94 -8.55 2.60
CA HIS A 297 7.89 -9.67 3.54
C HIS A 297 7.27 -10.95 2.95
N GLY A 298 6.53 -10.84 1.84
CA GLY A 298 6.10 -11.97 1.02
C GLY A 298 7.12 -12.39 -0.04
N SER A 299 8.21 -11.62 -0.24
CA SER A 299 9.21 -11.90 -1.27
C SER A 299 10.09 -13.08 -0.89
N LEU A 300 10.01 -14.16 -1.68
CA LEU A 300 10.87 -15.32 -1.50
C LEU A 300 12.35 -15.00 -1.71
N GLU A 301 12.66 -14.03 -2.57
CA GLU A 301 14.03 -13.59 -2.85
C GLU A 301 14.65 -12.92 -1.63
N LEU A 302 13.99 -11.89 -1.08
CA LEU A 302 14.46 -11.18 0.11
C LEU A 302 14.53 -12.12 1.31
N ASN A 303 13.51 -12.95 1.51
CA ASN A 303 13.48 -13.91 2.60
C ASN A 303 14.66 -14.89 2.55
N ARG A 304 15.04 -15.37 1.36
CA ARG A 304 16.23 -16.23 1.20
C ARG A 304 17.53 -15.47 1.41
N LYS A 305 17.64 -14.24 0.88
CA LYS A 305 18.84 -13.39 1.00
C LYS A 305 19.19 -13.12 2.46
N TYR A 306 18.18 -12.87 3.29
CA TYR A 306 18.35 -12.51 4.70
C TYR A 306 18.08 -13.67 5.69
N GLY A 307 17.76 -14.86 5.20
CA GLY A 307 17.46 -16.01 6.06
C GLY A 307 16.17 -15.86 6.89
N LEU A 308 15.21 -15.09 6.37
CA LEU A 308 13.91 -14.86 7.00
C LEU A 308 12.91 -15.96 6.62
N ALA A 309 11.94 -16.19 7.50
CA ALA A 309 10.88 -17.17 7.27
C ALA A 309 9.94 -16.70 6.15
N SER A 310 9.82 -17.50 5.07
CA SER A 310 9.09 -17.12 3.86
C SER A 310 7.57 -17.28 3.96
N ASP A 311 7.08 -17.86 5.04
CA ASP A 311 5.68 -18.19 5.24
C ASP A 311 4.93 -17.18 6.13
N ARG A 312 5.63 -16.20 6.71
CA ARG A 312 5.06 -15.24 7.67
C ARG A 312 3.92 -14.40 7.09
N PHE A 313 4.10 -13.93 5.85
CA PHE A 313 3.07 -13.18 5.14
C PHE A 313 1.88 -14.09 4.81
N SER A 314 2.12 -15.29 4.24
CA SER A 314 1.03 -16.23 3.92
C SER A 314 0.25 -16.67 5.16
N GLY A 315 0.92 -16.91 6.29
CA GLY A 315 0.26 -17.32 7.54
C GLY A 315 -0.67 -16.24 8.08
N PHE A 316 -0.26 -14.98 8.01
CA PHE A 316 -1.16 -13.87 8.33
C PHE A 316 -2.29 -13.75 7.30
N ASN A 317 -1.97 -13.81 6.01
CA ASN A 317 -2.93 -13.59 4.93
C ASN A 317 -4.03 -14.67 4.86
N ASP A 318 -3.71 -15.89 5.29
CA ASP A 318 -4.65 -17.02 5.37
C ASP A 318 -5.44 -17.06 6.68
N SER A 319 -5.07 -16.23 7.67
CA SER A 319 -5.77 -16.09 8.94
C SER A 319 -7.09 -15.33 8.80
N TYR A 320 -7.92 -15.35 9.85
CA TYR A 320 -9.15 -14.56 9.89
C TYR A 320 -8.91 -13.07 9.64
N HIS A 321 -7.87 -12.47 10.22
CA HIS A 321 -7.55 -11.05 10.03
C HIS A 321 -7.22 -10.75 8.56
N GLY A 322 -6.34 -11.53 7.95
CA GLY A 322 -5.97 -11.37 6.54
C GLY A 322 -7.17 -11.54 5.60
N LEU A 323 -7.98 -12.59 5.80
CA LEU A 323 -9.19 -12.83 5.02
C LEU A 323 -10.23 -11.73 5.19
N ALA A 324 -10.41 -11.20 6.40
CA ALA A 324 -11.36 -10.12 6.68
C ALA A 324 -10.92 -8.80 6.04
N ILE A 325 -9.63 -8.43 6.10
CA ILE A 325 -9.08 -7.26 5.39
C ILE A 325 -9.28 -7.40 3.89
N ARG A 326 -8.95 -8.55 3.31
CA ARG A 326 -9.15 -8.81 1.87
C ARG A 326 -10.61 -8.81 1.46
N PHE A 327 -11.51 -9.12 2.38
CA PHE A 327 -12.95 -8.96 2.17
C PHE A 327 -13.39 -7.47 2.24
N GLY A 328 -12.56 -6.58 2.77
CA GLY A 328 -12.81 -5.14 2.90
C GLY A 328 -13.14 -4.66 4.32
N ASN A 329 -12.91 -5.49 5.35
CA ASN A 329 -13.10 -5.06 6.74
C ASN A 329 -11.81 -4.43 7.28
N VAL A 330 -11.85 -3.15 7.62
CA VAL A 330 -10.71 -2.39 8.17
C VAL A 330 -10.69 -2.33 9.71
N GLU A 331 -11.72 -2.87 10.39
CA GLU A 331 -11.77 -2.95 11.85
C GLU A 331 -10.91 -4.08 12.43
N VAL A 332 -10.41 -4.98 11.58
CA VAL A 332 -9.55 -6.10 11.98
C VAL A 332 -8.07 -5.70 11.93
N ALA A 333 -7.24 -6.42 12.68
CA ALA A 333 -5.81 -6.14 12.75
C ALA A 333 -5.10 -6.29 11.39
N ASN A 334 -4.28 -5.31 11.03
CA ASN A 334 -3.32 -5.36 9.93
C ASN A 334 -1.88 -5.46 10.46
N CYS A 335 -0.89 -5.54 9.58
CA CYS A 335 0.52 -5.66 9.98
C CYS A 335 0.96 -4.53 10.92
N ALA A 336 0.62 -3.28 10.61
CA ALA A 336 1.03 -2.12 11.38
C ALA A 336 0.38 -2.06 12.77
N SER A 337 -0.90 -2.41 12.89
CA SER A 337 -1.60 -2.43 14.18
C SER A 337 -1.03 -3.43 15.19
N CYS A 338 -0.25 -4.43 14.73
CA CYS A 338 0.46 -5.35 15.59
C CYS A 338 1.93 -4.96 15.80
N HIS A 339 2.63 -4.53 14.76
CA HIS A 339 4.09 -4.35 14.77
C HIS A 339 4.56 -2.91 15.03
N GLY A 340 3.66 -1.92 14.97
CA GLY A 340 4.00 -0.50 14.93
C GLY A 340 3.89 0.07 13.52
N ILE A 341 3.94 1.40 13.40
CA ILE A 341 3.82 2.10 12.10
C ILE A 341 5.20 2.61 11.68
N HIS A 342 5.74 3.54 12.45
CA HIS A 342 7.08 4.09 12.26
C HIS A 342 8.08 3.53 13.28
N ASP A 343 7.60 2.97 14.38
CA ASP A 343 8.31 2.39 15.52
C ASP A 343 8.38 0.85 15.46
N ILE A 344 8.63 0.28 14.27
CA ILE A 344 8.64 -1.18 14.10
C ILE A 344 9.87 -1.79 14.78
N LEU A 345 9.67 -2.42 15.94
CA LEU A 345 10.75 -2.96 16.77
C LEU A 345 10.79 -4.51 16.76
N PRO A 346 11.98 -5.14 16.88
CA PRO A 346 12.11 -6.59 17.02
C PRO A 346 11.31 -7.13 18.22
N SER A 347 10.81 -8.36 18.10
CA SER A 347 9.99 -9.02 19.14
C SER A 347 10.68 -9.16 20.50
N GLU A 348 12.00 -9.16 20.52
CA GLU A 348 12.83 -9.25 21.71
C GLU A 348 12.94 -7.91 22.45
N ASN A 349 12.65 -6.78 21.77
CA ASN A 349 12.68 -5.46 22.38
C ASN A 349 11.50 -5.32 23.34
N PRO A 350 11.72 -4.96 24.63
CA PRO A 350 10.64 -4.75 25.59
C PRO A 350 9.63 -3.67 25.21
N ALA A 351 9.99 -2.70 24.36
CA ALA A 351 9.09 -1.67 23.87
C ALA A 351 8.25 -2.13 22.65
N SER A 352 8.59 -3.26 22.03
CA SER A 352 7.85 -3.76 20.86
C SER A 352 6.44 -4.20 21.26
N MET A 353 5.43 -3.80 20.47
CA MET A 353 4.04 -4.24 20.64
C MET A 353 3.92 -5.77 20.52
N ILE A 354 4.77 -6.43 19.73
CA ILE A 354 4.78 -7.89 19.59
C ILE A 354 5.70 -8.60 20.60
N ASN A 355 6.23 -7.89 21.59
CA ASN A 355 6.99 -8.54 22.66
C ASN A 355 6.07 -9.50 23.44
N PRO A 356 6.52 -10.71 23.81
CA PRO A 356 5.70 -11.66 24.57
C PRO A 356 5.04 -11.08 25.83
N ALA A 357 5.68 -10.09 26.49
CA ALA A 357 5.12 -9.41 27.65
C ALA A 357 3.99 -8.41 27.31
N ASN A 358 3.98 -7.87 26.08
CA ASN A 358 3.06 -6.83 25.62
C ASN A 358 1.90 -7.40 24.79
N LEU A 359 2.04 -8.61 24.22
CA LEU A 359 1.03 -9.20 23.33
C LEU A 359 -0.38 -9.23 23.91
N ALA A 360 -0.54 -9.48 25.21
CA ALA A 360 -1.86 -9.48 25.84
C ALA A 360 -2.52 -8.09 25.79
N GLU A 361 -1.73 -7.03 25.95
CA GLU A 361 -2.20 -5.64 25.84
C GLU A 361 -2.48 -5.28 24.38
N THR A 362 -1.58 -5.61 23.45
CA THR A 362 -1.77 -5.39 22.00
C THR A 362 -3.02 -6.08 21.46
N CYS A 363 -3.23 -7.35 21.81
CA CYS A 363 -4.47 -8.04 21.46
C CYS A 363 -5.69 -7.43 22.19
N GLY A 364 -5.48 -6.95 23.43
CA GLY A 364 -6.49 -6.35 24.29
C GLY A 364 -7.13 -5.08 23.73
N SER A 365 -6.45 -4.36 22.82
CA SER A 365 -6.99 -3.21 22.10
C SER A 365 -8.27 -3.53 21.33
N CYS A 366 -8.41 -4.76 20.83
CA CYS A 366 -9.60 -5.23 20.11
C CYS A 366 -10.32 -6.39 20.79
N HIS A 367 -9.63 -7.19 21.61
CA HIS A 367 -10.17 -8.38 22.26
C HIS A 367 -10.33 -8.20 23.79
N PRO A 368 -11.53 -7.81 24.28
CA PRO A 368 -11.76 -7.64 25.71
C PRO A 368 -11.46 -8.91 26.49
N GLY A 369 -10.60 -8.79 27.50
CA GLY A 369 -10.19 -9.92 28.34
C GLY A 369 -9.06 -10.78 27.75
N ALA A 370 -8.35 -10.29 26.73
CA ALA A 370 -7.09 -10.87 26.28
C ALA A 370 -6.12 -11.01 27.46
N ASN A 371 -5.51 -12.19 27.57
CA ASN A 371 -4.55 -12.56 28.60
C ASN A 371 -3.41 -13.36 27.97
N GLU A 372 -2.46 -13.84 28.77
CA GLU A 372 -1.33 -14.63 28.28
C GLU A 372 -1.76 -15.88 27.47
N ASN A 373 -2.84 -16.55 27.87
CA ASN A 373 -3.37 -17.70 27.12
C ASN A 373 -4.01 -17.27 25.79
N PHE A 374 -4.69 -16.13 25.76
CA PHE A 374 -5.25 -15.56 24.53
C PHE A 374 -4.13 -15.21 23.53
N ALA A 375 -3.10 -14.53 24.02
CA ALA A 375 -1.92 -14.16 23.25
C ALA A 375 -0.99 -15.36 22.96
N SER A 376 -1.23 -16.52 23.57
CA SER A 376 -0.41 -17.71 23.35
C SER A 376 -0.70 -18.33 21.99
N GLY A 377 0.22 -18.14 21.05
CA GLY A 377 0.20 -18.77 19.74
C GLY A 377 0.73 -17.86 18.65
N SER A 378 1.08 -18.45 17.50
CA SER A 378 1.62 -17.69 16.37
C SER A 378 0.51 -17.13 15.50
N ILE A 379 0.60 -15.85 15.15
CA ILE A 379 -0.26 -15.20 14.14
C ILE A 379 0.25 -15.47 12.71
N HIS A 380 1.55 -15.74 12.57
CA HIS A 380 2.21 -15.90 11.29
C HIS A 380 2.43 -17.36 10.86
N SER A 381 1.97 -18.33 11.65
CA SER A 381 2.05 -19.74 11.27
C SER A 381 0.95 -20.08 10.29
N ASN A 382 1.31 -20.77 9.20
CA ASN A 382 0.32 -21.40 8.34
C ASN A 382 -0.34 -22.56 9.10
N THR A 383 -1.67 -22.53 9.25
CA THR A 383 -2.45 -23.72 9.64
C THR A 383 -2.29 -24.86 8.63
N SER A 384 -1.66 -24.59 7.47
CA SER A 384 -1.19 -25.53 6.46
C SER A 384 -0.03 -26.42 6.97
N THR A 385 -0.39 -27.50 7.64
CA THR A 385 0.31 -28.81 7.69
C THR A 385 1.73 -28.91 8.27
N THR A 386 2.49 -27.83 8.45
CA THR A 386 3.94 -27.93 8.70
C THR A 386 4.36 -27.65 10.14
N ASP A 387 3.64 -26.80 10.88
CA ASP A 387 4.10 -26.39 12.22
C ASP A 387 3.61 -27.28 13.37
N THR A 388 2.51 -28.01 13.19
CA THR A 388 1.94 -28.86 14.25
C THR A 388 1.57 -30.26 13.74
N PRO A 389 2.10 -31.35 14.35
CA PRO A 389 1.83 -32.71 13.92
C PRO A 389 0.34 -33.07 13.89
N LEU A 390 -0.47 -32.47 14.78
CA LEU A 390 -1.91 -32.74 14.85
C LEU A 390 -2.65 -32.15 13.64
N ALA A 391 -2.38 -30.90 13.27
CA ALA A 391 -3.02 -30.26 12.12
C ALA A 391 -2.69 -30.98 10.81
N PHE A 392 -1.45 -31.49 10.68
CA PHE A 392 -1.04 -32.35 9.56
C PHE A 392 -1.93 -33.59 9.45
N TRP A 393 -2.11 -34.33 10.55
CA TRP A 393 -2.91 -35.55 10.55
C TRP A 393 -4.39 -35.27 10.30
N ILE A 394 -4.95 -34.24 10.91
CA ILE A 394 -6.34 -33.82 10.68
C ILE A 394 -6.53 -33.52 9.19
N THR A 395 -5.70 -32.67 8.61
CA THR A 395 -5.74 -32.31 7.19
C THR A 395 -5.63 -33.54 6.30
N THR A 396 -4.65 -34.40 6.55
CA THR A 396 -4.40 -35.61 5.75
C THR A 396 -5.59 -36.58 5.81
N ILE A 397 -6.17 -36.78 6.99
CA ILE A 397 -7.36 -37.63 7.19
C ILE A 397 -8.55 -37.05 6.42
N TYR A 398 -8.82 -35.75 6.55
CA TYR A 398 -9.93 -35.09 5.86
C TYR A 398 -9.77 -35.12 4.35
N ILE A 399 -8.58 -34.82 3.81
CA ILE A 399 -8.31 -34.93 2.37
C ILE A 399 -8.54 -36.37 1.91
N GLY A 400 -8.02 -37.36 2.63
CA GLY A 400 -8.24 -38.77 2.33
C GLY A 400 -9.73 -39.14 2.34
N LEU A 401 -10.48 -38.64 3.32
CA LEU A 401 -11.92 -38.84 3.45
C LEU A 401 -12.68 -38.22 2.27
N ILE A 402 -12.38 -36.97 1.91
CA ILE A 402 -12.99 -36.22 0.81
C ILE A 402 -12.72 -36.93 -0.52
N VAL A 403 -11.46 -37.24 -0.83
CA VAL A 403 -11.07 -37.92 -2.08
C VAL A 403 -11.75 -39.30 -2.17
N THR A 404 -11.79 -40.04 -1.07
CA THR A 404 -12.43 -41.37 -1.03
C THR A 404 -13.94 -41.26 -1.23
N THR A 405 -14.60 -40.33 -0.52
CA THR A 405 -16.06 -40.15 -0.56
C THR A 405 -16.51 -39.71 -1.95
N ILE A 406 -15.86 -38.68 -2.50
CA ILE A 406 -16.18 -38.16 -3.84
C ILE A 406 -15.83 -39.19 -4.91
N GLY A 407 -14.66 -39.81 -4.85
CA GLY A 407 -14.26 -40.83 -5.81
C GLY A 407 -15.23 -42.02 -5.82
N PHE A 408 -15.67 -42.44 -4.64
CA PHE A 408 -16.68 -43.49 -4.49
C PHE A 408 -18.05 -43.05 -5.02
N MET A 409 -18.57 -41.88 -4.62
CA MET A 409 -19.87 -41.38 -5.07
C MET A 409 -19.91 -41.12 -6.56
N PHE A 410 -18.86 -40.54 -7.13
CA PHE A 410 -18.73 -40.31 -8.57
C PHE A 410 -18.77 -41.63 -9.35
N THR A 411 -17.98 -42.61 -8.92
CA THR A 411 -17.97 -43.96 -9.54
C THR A 411 -19.34 -44.63 -9.40
N HIS A 412 -19.94 -44.57 -8.21
CA HIS A 412 -21.25 -45.14 -7.93
C HIS A 412 -22.34 -44.54 -8.82
N ASN A 413 -22.38 -43.21 -8.91
CA ASN A 413 -23.38 -42.46 -9.67
C ASN A 413 -23.22 -42.65 -11.18
N ILE A 414 -21.98 -42.71 -11.70
CA ILE A 414 -21.75 -43.02 -13.12
C ILE A 414 -22.24 -44.43 -13.46
N LEU A 415 -21.93 -45.42 -12.63
CA LEU A 415 -22.37 -46.80 -12.85
C LEU A 415 -23.90 -46.92 -12.80
N ASP A 416 -24.54 -46.25 -11.83
CA ASP A 416 -26.00 -46.19 -11.73
C ASP A 416 -26.63 -45.50 -12.95
N TYR A 417 -26.10 -44.33 -13.34
CA TYR A 417 -26.56 -43.57 -14.50
C TYR A 417 -26.43 -44.38 -15.79
N TYR A 418 -25.26 -44.99 -16.02
CA TYR A 418 -25.01 -45.85 -17.17
C TYR A 418 -25.99 -47.02 -17.22
N ARG A 419 -26.26 -47.66 -16.07
CA ARG A 419 -27.18 -48.80 -15.98
C ARG A 419 -28.62 -48.38 -16.28
N LYS A 420 -29.06 -47.25 -15.73
CA LYS A 420 -30.38 -46.65 -16.02
C LYS A 420 -30.53 -46.31 -17.48
N LEU A 421 -29.52 -45.68 -18.10
CA LEU A 421 -29.51 -45.32 -19.51
C LEU A 421 -29.60 -46.57 -20.40
N LYS A 422 -28.82 -47.61 -20.11
CA LYS A 422 -28.86 -48.90 -20.83
C LYS A 422 -30.20 -49.62 -20.69
N ASN A 423 -30.78 -49.61 -19.49
CA ASN A 423 -32.08 -50.23 -19.24
C ASN A 423 -33.22 -49.46 -19.94
N GLN A 424 -33.23 -48.12 -19.86
CA GLN A 424 -34.20 -47.29 -20.59
C GLN A 424 -34.05 -47.44 -22.11
N TYR A 425 -32.83 -47.51 -22.63
CA TYR A 425 -32.58 -47.79 -24.05
C TYR A 425 -33.14 -49.17 -24.44
N LYS A 426 -32.90 -50.21 -23.64
CA LYS A 426 -33.48 -51.55 -23.87
C LYS A 426 -35.01 -51.54 -23.80
N GLU A 427 -35.61 -50.84 -22.84
CA GLU A 427 -37.07 -50.77 -22.72
C GLU A 427 -37.71 -49.98 -23.87
N ARG A 428 -37.06 -48.93 -24.35
CA ARG A 428 -37.55 -48.09 -25.45
C ARG A 428 -37.41 -48.73 -26.84
N TYR A 429 -36.40 -49.59 -27.04
CA TYR A 429 -36.15 -50.24 -28.34
C TYR A 429 -36.56 -51.72 -28.41
N PHE A 430 -36.68 -52.43 -27.28
CA PHE A 430 -36.87 -53.90 -27.28
C PHE A 430 -38.07 -54.42 -26.46
N LYS A 431 -38.88 -53.58 -25.80
CA LYS A 431 -40.16 -54.02 -25.21
C LYS A 431 -41.35 -53.48 -26.04
N PRO A 432 -42.20 -54.34 -26.65
CA PRO A 432 -43.47 -53.87 -27.19
C PRO A 432 -44.36 -53.40 -26.04
N VAL A 433 -45.03 -52.28 -26.26
CA VAL A 433 -45.96 -51.62 -25.34
C VAL A 433 -47.07 -52.61 -24.96
N VAL A 434 -46.90 -53.31 -23.83
CA VAL A 434 -48.04 -53.90 -23.12
C VAL A 434 -48.43 -52.89 -22.06
N ALA A 435 -49.48 -52.14 -22.35
CA ALA A 435 -50.16 -51.30 -21.38
C ALA A 435 -50.71 -52.21 -20.27
N GLN A 436 -49.92 -52.44 -19.22
CA GLN A 436 -50.42 -52.96 -17.97
C GLN A 436 -51.24 -51.85 -17.32
N THR A 437 -52.52 -52.13 -17.16
CA THR A 437 -53.47 -51.40 -16.31
C THR A 437 -52.90 -51.32 -14.89
N ALA A 438 -52.11 -50.28 -14.62
CA ALA A 438 -51.71 -49.93 -13.28
C ALA A 438 -52.95 -49.31 -12.61
N GLY A 439 -53.48 -49.98 -11.58
CA GLY A 439 -54.47 -49.38 -10.71
C GLY A 439 -53.97 -48.04 -10.17
N GLU A 440 -54.89 -47.15 -9.79
CA GLU A 440 -54.55 -45.80 -9.32
C GLU A 440 -53.36 -45.84 -8.35
N PRO A 441 -52.33 -44.99 -8.55
CA PRO A 441 -51.15 -44.98 -7.71
C PRO A 441 -51.58 -44.70 -6.27
N LYS A 442 -51.51 -45.72 -5.41
CA LYS A 442 -51.77 -45.56 -3.97
C LYS A 442 -50.70 -44.63 -3.39
N SER A 443 -51.06 -43.38 -3.16
CA SER A 443 -50.20 -42.43 -2.47
C SER A 443 -50.16 -42.79 -0.98
N TYR A 444 -48.96 -42.80 -0.41
CA TYR A 444 -48.75 -42.98 1.03
C TYR A 444 -48.05 -41.74 1.58
N MET A 445 -48.42 -41.34 2.80
CA MET A 445 -47.83 -40.18 3.44
C MET A 445 -46.40 -40.49 3.91
N ARG A 446 -45.41 -40.12 3.08
CA ARG A 446 -43.98 -40.33 3.35
C ARG A 446 -43.46 -39.41 4.46
N MET A 447 -43.68 -38.10 4.32
CA MET A 447 -43.30 -37.07 5.30
C MET A 447 -44.49 -36.22 5.75
N THR A 448 -44.63 -36.01 7.06
CA THR A 448 -45.60 -35.08 7.67
C THR A 448 -45.21 -33.63 7.42
N PRO A 449 -46.16 -32.67 7.57
CA PRO A 449 -45.81 -31.24 7.53
C PRO A 449 -44.69 -30.86 8.50
N ASN A 450 -44.68 -31.43 9.72
CA ASN A 450 -43.62 -31.17 10.70
C ASN A 450 -42.23 -31.62 10.23
N GLU A 451 -42.15 -32.82 9.65
CA GLU A 451 -40.89 -33.35 9.09
C GLU A 451 -40.41 -32.53 7.90
N ARG A 452 -41.34 -32.04 7.06
CA ARG A 452 -41.01 -31.18 5.91
C ARG A 452 -40.50 -29.81 6.34
N ILE A 453 -41.10 -29.20 7.37
CA ILE A 453 -40.64 -27.92 7.92
C ILE A 453 -39.24 -28.07 8.51
N GLN A 454 -39.00 -29.12 9.32
CA GLN A 454 -37.66 -29.41 9.83
C GLN A 454 -36.64 -29.55 8.70
N HIS A 455 -36.95 -30.34 7.67
CA HIS A 455 -36.08 -30.53 6.53
C HIS A 455 -35.84 -29.23 5.75
N PHE A 456 -36.87 -28.41 5.53
CA PHE A 456 -36.73 -27.14 4.82
C PHE A 456 -35.86 -26.15 5.59
N LEU A 457 -36.05 -26.05 6.91
CA LEU A 457 -35.21 -25.21 7.77
C LEU A 457 -33.76 -25.70 7.80
N LEU A 458 -33.54 -27.01 7.91
CA LEU A 458 -32.21 -27.61 7.86
C LEU A 458 -31.52 -27.33 6.52
N ALA A 459 -32.17 -27.64 5.40
CA ALA A 459 -31.60 -27.45 4.07
C ALA A 459 -31.35 -25.96 3.76
N GLY A 460 -32.32 -25.09 4.08
CA GLY A 460 -32.18 -23.65 3.86
C GLY A 460 -31.05 -23.03 4.68
N SER A 461 -30.96 -23.37 5.97
CA SER A 461 -29.87 -22.89 6.83
C SER A 461 -28.51 -23.44 6.39
N PHE A 462 -28.41 -24.71 6.03
CA PHE A 462 -27.18 -25.32 5.52
C PHE A 462 -26.66 -24.66 4.24
N ILE A 463 -27.54 -24.41 3.26
CA ILE A 463 -27.16 -23.73 2.01
C ILE A 463 -26.63 -22.33 2.30
N MET A 464 -27.31 -21.56 3.16
CA MET A 464 -26.87 -20.21 3.52
C MET A 464 -25.55 -20.24 4.29
N LEU A 465 -25.35 -21.20 5.20
CA LEU A 465 -24.08 -21.40 5.91
C LEU A 465 -22.92 -21.72 4.96
N THR A 466 -23.16 -22.56 3.96
CA THR A 466 -22.15 -22.93 2.97
C THR A 466 -21.77 -21.73 2.11
N ILE A 467 -22.75 -21.00 1.58
CA ILE A 467 -22.52 -19.79 0.78
C ILE A 467 -21.73 -18.78 1.60
N THR A 468 -22.25 -18.40 2.77
CA THR A 468 -21.59 -17.40 3.62
C THR A 468 -20.22 -17.86 4.12
N GLY A 469 -20.06 -19.14 4.44
CA GLY A 469 -18.78 -19.75 4.80
C GLY A 469 -17.72 -19.55 3.72
N PHE A 470 -18.02 -19.99 2.50
CA PHE A 470 -17.12 -19.86 1.35
C PHE A 470 -16.91 -18.42 0.88
N MET A 471 -17.87 -17.51 1.10
CA MET A 471 -17.64 -16.08 0.86
C MET A 471 -16.40 -15.57 1.62
N LEU A 472 -16.24 -15.93 2.89
CA LEU A 472 -15.09 -15.47 3.69
C LEU A 472 -13.80 -16.16 3.29
N LYS A 473 -13.84 -17.47 3.02
CA LYS A 473 -12.63 -18.23 2.70
C LYS A 473 -12.09 -17.93 1.30
N PHE A 474 -12.95 -17.48 0.39
CA PHE A 474 -12.59 -17.13 -0.98
C PHE A 474 -13.11 -15.71 -1.34
N PRO A 475 -12.56 -14.64 -0.72
CA PRO A 475 -13.02 -13.27 -0.95
C PRO A 475 -13.00 -12.83 -2.41
N GLU A 476 -12.09 -13.40 -3.20
CA GLU A 476 -11.77 -13.00 -4.59
C GLU A 476 -12.47 -13.90 -5.61
N ALA A 477 -13.27 -14.87 -5.16
CA ALA A 477 -14.07 -15.65 -6.10
C ALA A 477 -15.00 -14.71 -6.87
N TRP A 478 -15.12 -14.91 -8.19
CA TRP A 478 -15.84 -14.00 -9.10
C TRP A 478 -17.28 -13.66 -8.65
N TRP A 479 -17.97 -14.59 -7.98
CA TRP A 479 -19.33 -14.37 -7.50
C TRP A 479 -19.36 -13.59 -6.17
N VAL A 480 -18.28 -13.63 -5.39
CA VAL A 480 -18.10 -12.84 -4.17
C VAL A 480 -17.69 -11.42 -4.52
N SER A 481 -16.76 -11.25 -5.47
CA SER A 481 -16.32 -9.93 -5.91
C SER A 481 -17.49 -9.10 -6.46
N VAL A 482 -18.36 -9.70 -7.29
CA VAL A 482 -19.59 -9.06 -7.80
C VAL A 482 -20.52 -8.61 -6.66
N LEU A 483 -20.66 -9.42 -5.60
CA LEU A 483 -21.48 -9.05 -4.44
C LEU A 483 -20.85 -7.92 -3.64
N ARG A 484 -19.52 -7.95 -3.46
CA ARG A 484 -18.76 -6.92 -2.74
C ARG A 484 -18.79 -5.59 -3.47
N GLU A 485 -18.56 -5.59 -4.78
CA GLU A 485 -18.62 -4.40 -5.63
C GLU A 485 -20.05 -3.83 -5.71
N GLY A 486 -21.07 -4.70 -5.72
CA GLY A 486 -22.46 -4.28 -5.83
C GLY A 486 -23.08 -3.75 -4.53
N LEU A 487 -22.72 -4.32 -3.37
CA LEU A 487 -23.28 -3.97 -2.05
C LEU A 487 -22.33 -3.13 -1.18
N GLY A 488 -21.07 -2.96 -1.61
CA GLY A 488 -20.04 -2.20 -0.89
C GLY A 488 -19.73 -2.78 0.48
N GLU A 489 -19.43 -1.89 1.43
CA GLU A 489 -19.02 -2.20 2.81
C GLU A 489 -20.04 -3.06 3.58
N TRP A 490 -21.32 -3.00 3.22
CA TRP A 490 -22.38 -3.77 3.87
C TRP A 490 -22.24 -5.28 3.70
N THR A 491 -21.51 -5.71 2.66
CA THR A 491 -21.38 -7.13 2.28
C THR A 491 -20.83 -7.98 3.43
N PHE A 492 -19.78 -7.51 4.12
CA PHE A 492 -19.14 -8.26 5.20
C PHE A 492 -20.08 -8.40 6.41
N GLY A 493 -20.67 -7.29 6.86
CA GLY A 493 -21.59 -7.26 8.00
C GLY A 493 -22.84 -8.12 7.77
N MET A 494 -23.40 -8.06 6.56
CA MET A 494 -24.52 -8.92 6.15
C MET A 494 -24.13 -10.39 6.16
N ARG A 495 -23.00 -10.75 5.55
CA ARG A 495 -22.49 -12.13 5.54
C ARG A 495 -22.34 -12.66 6.96
N ASN A 496 -21.72 -11.89 7.86
CA ASN A 496 -21.50 -12.28 9.25
C ASN A 496 -22.84 -12.56 9.97
N SER A 497 -23.81 -11.66 9.82
CA SER A 497 -25.13 -11.77 10.43
C SER A 497 -25.92 -12.96 9.88
N ILE A 498 -25.94 -13.14 8.55
CA ILE A 498 -26.63 -14.24 7.88
C ILE A 498 -26.04 -15.58 8.28
N HIS A 499 -24.71 -15.69 8.38
CA HIS A 499 -24.05 -16.92 8.82
C HIS A 499 -24.49 -17.31 10.23
N ARG A 500 -24.42 -16.37 11.19
CA ARG A 500 -24.80 -16.60 12.60
C ARG A 500 -26.29 -16.93 12.75
N ILE A 501 -27.18 -16.21 12.07
CA ILE A 501 -28.63 -16.49 12.10
C ILE A 501 -28.92 -17.88 11.53
N SER A 502 -28.28 -18.24 10.41
CA SER A 502 -28.43 -19.56 9.80
C SER A 502 -27.91 -20.67 10.72
N ALA A 503 -26.79 -20.45 11.43
CA ALA A 503 -26.25 -21.36 12.42
C ALA A 503 -27.24 -21.60 13.58
N VAL A 504 -27.84 -20.53 14.13
CA VAL A 504 -28.85 -20.64 15.19
C VAL A 504 -30.08 -21.42 14.71
N ILE A 505 -30.55 -21.17 13.48
CA ILE A 505 -31.66 -21.94 12.89
C ILE A 505 -31.29 -23.41 12.77
N MET A 506 -30.08 -23.73 12.27
CA MET A 506 -29.61 -25.11 12.09
C MET A 506 -29.47 -25.85 13.43
N ILE A 507 -28.88 -25.21 14.44
CA ILE A 507 -28.76 -25.76 15.80
C ILE A 507 -30.16 -25.95 16.41
N GLY A 508 -31.03 -24.95 16.32
CA GLY A 508 -32.38 -24.99 16.86
C GLY A 508 -33.23 -26.11 16.25
N VAL A 509 -33.22 -26.24 14.92
CA VAL A 509 -33.96 -27.32 14.24
C VAL A 509 -33.38 -28.70 14.56
N SER A 510 -32.06 -28.81 14.76
CA SER A 510 -31.40 -30.06 15.13
C SER A 510 -31.75 -30.49 16.55
N LEU A 511 -31.76 -29.56 17.52
CA LEU A 511 -32.23 -29.83 18.89
C LEU A 511 -33.71 -30.22 18.90
N TYR A 512 -34.54 -29.53 18.11
CA TYR A 512 -35.94 -29.90 17.94
C TYR A 512 -36.10 -31.28 17.29
N HIS A 513 -35.25 -31.64 16.33
CA HIS A 513 -35.25 -32.96 15.71
C HIS A 513 -34.95 -34.05 16.74
N VAL A 514 -33.91 -33.87 17.58
CA VAL A 514 -33.59 -34.79 18.68
C VAL A 514 -34.77 -34.93 19.65
N TYR A 515 -35.39 -33.83 20.04
CA TYR A 515 -36.63 -33.84 20.84
C TYR A 515 -37.74 -34.64 20.15
N TYR A 516 -37.99 -34.40 18.86
CA TYR A 516 -39.01 -35.10 18.09
C TYR A 516 -38.76 -36.62 18.05
N LEU A 517 -37.51 -37.05 17.88
CA LEU A 517 -37.11 -38.46 17.87
C LEU A 517 -37.36 -39.14 19.22
N ILE A 518 -37.08 -38.47 20.34
CA ILE A 518 -37.20 -39.06 21.68
C ILE A 518 -38.66 -39.12 22.14
N PHE A 519 -39.39 -38.02 21.96
CA PHE A 519 -40.68 -37.81 22.62
C PHE A 519 -41.90 -38.21 21.78
N THR A 520 -41.75 -38.40 20.47
CA THR A 520 -42.87 -38.81 19.61
C THR A 520 -42.80 -40.29 19.21
N LYS A 521 -43.95 -40.96 19.15
CA LYS A 521 -44.02 -42.37 18.68
C LYS A 521 -43.49 -42.51 17.25
N ARG A 522 -43.80 -41.53 16.38
CA ARG A 522 -43.37 -41.52 14.99
C ARG A 522 -41.87 -41.27 14.85
N GLY A 523 -41.33 -40.31 15.61
CA GLY A 523 -39.90 -40.03 15.67
C GLY A 523 -39.08 -41.23 16.13
N ARG A 524 -39.48 -41.90 17.22
CA ARG A 524 -38.81 -43.13 17.68
C ARG A 524 -38.78 -44.23 16.61
N LYS A 525 -39.89 -44.38 15.87
CA LYS A 525 -39.95 -45.34 14.76
C LYS A 525 -39.01 -44.95 13.61
N ILE A 526 -38.94 -43.66 13.27
CA ILE A 526 -38.00 -43.17 12.25
C ILE A 526 -36.56 -43.43 12.69
N PHE A 527 -36.22 -43.12 13.95
CA PHE A 527 -34.89 -43.39 14.49
C PHE A 527 -34.52 -44.88 14.39
N THR A 528 -35.42 -45.78 14.81
CA THR A 528 -35.17 -47.23 14.70
C THR A 528 -35.04 -47.68 13.24
N ASP A 529 -35.82 -47.10 12.33
CA ASP A 529 -35.76 -47.41 10.90
C ASP A 529 -34.46 -46.88 10.25
N MET A 530 -33.83 -45.85 10.83
CA MET A 530 -32.57 -45.24 10.34
C MET A 530 -31.30 -45.89 10.89
N LEU A 531 -31.40 -46.81 11.85
CA LEU A 531 -30.22 -47.51 12.35
C LEU A 531 -29.59 -48.39 11.25
N PRO A 532 -28.25 -48.36 11.09
CA PRO A 532 -27.56 -49.25 10.17
C PRO A 532 -27.74 -50.71 10.60
N ILE A 533 -28.11 -51.56 9.66
CA ILE A 533 -28.24 -53.01 9.85
C ILE A 533 -27.41 -53.74 8.81
N MET A 534 -27.06 -55.00 9.07
CA MET A 534 -26.24 -55.82 8.16
C MET A 534 -26.83 -55.98 6.75
N LYS A 535 -28.15 -55.81 6.61
CA LYS A 535 -28.79 -55.79 5.29
C LYS A 535 -28.38 -54.58 4.46
N ASP A 536 -28.13 -53.41 5.06
CA ASP A 536 -27.74 -52.21 4.31
C ASP A 536 -26.39 -52.42 3.62
N VAL A 537 -25.44 -53.09 4.29
CA VAL A 537 -24.15 -53.47 3.70
C VAL A 537 -24.32 -54.46 2.55
N ARG A 538 -25.20 -55.47 2.72
CA ARG A 538 -25.50 -56.43 1.65
C ARG A 538 -26.17 -55.75 0.45
N ASP A 539 -27.06 -54.79 0.71
CA ASP A 539 -27.78 -54.02 -0.29
C ASP A 539 -26.85 -53.07 -1.05
N LEU A 540 -25.84 -52.47 -0.38
CA LEU A 540 -24.76 -51.68 -1.00
C LEU A 540 -23.99 -52.52 -2.03
N PHE A 541 -23.44 -53.67 -1.62
CA PHE A 541 -22.69 -54.54 -2.53
C PHE A 541 -23.58 -55.17 -3.61
N GLY A 542 -24.84 -55.46 -3.28
CA GLY A 542 -25.84 -55.92 -4.23
C GLY A 542 -26.14 -54.88 -5.31
N MET A 543 -26.27 -53.60 -4.91
CA MET A 543 -26.48 -52.49 -5.84
C MET A 543 -25.26 -52.27 -6.73
N PHE A 544 -24.05 -52.29 -6.17
CA PHE A 544 -22.82 -52.19 -6.96
C PHE A 544 -22.71 -53.32 -7.97
N SER A 545 -22.98 -54.56 -7.54
CA SER A 545 -22.98 -55.74 -8.42
C SER A 545 -24.03 -55.65 -9.52
N TYR A 546 -25.21 -55.11 -9.23
CA TYR A 546 -26.28 -54.88 -10.20
C TYR A 546 -25.90 -53.80 -11.23
N ASN A 547 -25.31 -52.70 -10.76
CA ASN A 547 -24.88 -51.58 -11.60
C ASN A 547 -23.69 -51.96 -12.50
N ALA A 548 -22.73 -52.72 -11.98
CA ALA A 548 -21.62 -53.30 -12.75
C ALA A 548 -22.07 -54.45 -13.70
N GLY A 549 -23.32 -54.90 -13.59
CA GLY A 549 -23.91 -55.91 -14.48
C GLY A 549 -23.67 -57.36 -14.07
N PHE A 550 -23.10 -57.62 -12.90
CA PHE A 550 -22.91 -58.96 -12.33
C PHE A 550 -24.20 -59.54 -11.73
N ALA A 551 -25.09 -58.69 -11.21
CA ALA A 551 -26.41 -59.11 -10.72
C ALA A 551 -27.52 -58.75 -11.72
N LYS A 552 -28.51 -59.65 -11.85
CA LYS A 552 -29.65 -59.50 -12.77
C LYS A 552 -30.79 -58.67 -12.18
N ASP A 553 -31.02 -58.83 -10.88
CA ASP A 553 -32.16 -58.24 -10.18
C ASP A 553 -31.72 -57.05 -9.34
N HIS A 554 -32.55 -56.00 -9.33
CA HIS A 554 -32.35 -54.84 -8.48
C HIS A 554 -32.65 -55.21 -7.01
N PRO A 555 -31.80 -54.80 -6.04
CA PRO A 555 -32.03 -55.10 -4.63
C PRO A 555 -33.34 -54.47 -4.12
N LYS A 556 -34.02 -55.18 -3.20
CA LYS A 556 -35.24 -54.70 -2.55
C LYS A 556 -34.89 -54.05 -1.22
N PHE A 557 -35.11 -52.75 -1.12
CA PHE A 557 -34.82 -51.96 0.07
C PHE A 557 -35.97 -51.97 1.07
N HIS A 558 -35.66 -51.62 2.32
CA HIS A 558 -36.65 -51.31 3.35
C HIS A 558 -37.25 -49.91 3.13
N ARG A 559 -37.93 -49.37 4.16
CA ARG A 559 -38.49 -48.02 4.16
C ARG A 559 -37.46 -46.95 3.77
N PHE A 560 -36.25 -47.08 4.29
CA PHE A 560 -35.08 -46.28 3.93
C PHE A 560 -34.00 -47.20 3.37
N ASN A 561 -33.34 -46.77 2.30
CA ASN A 561 -32.22 -47.48 1.68
C ASN A 561 -30.88 -47.11 2.36
N TYR A 562 -29.79 -47.77 1.96
CA TYR A 562 -28.48 -47.55 2.57
C TYR A 562 -27.94 -46.13 2.32
N ILE A 563 -28.25 -45.50 1.17
CA ILE A 563 -27.82 -44.14 0.83
C ILE A 563 -28.48 -43.14 1.78
N GLU A 564 -29.80 -43.23 1.92
CA GLU A 564 -30.59 -42.35 2.80
C GLU A 564 -30.12 -42.45 4.26
N LYS A 565 -29.75 -43.65 4.72
CA LYS A 565 -29.19 -43.84 6.07
C LYS A 565 -27.79 -43.25 6.19
N LEU A 566 -26.92 -43.47 5.22
CA LEU A 566 -25.56 -42.92 5.23
C LEU A 566 -25.61 -41.39 5.22
N GLU A 567 -26.41 -40.79 4.34
CA GLU A 567 -26.62 -39.33 4.28
C GLU A 567 -27.18 -38.79 5.60
N TYR A 568 -28.17 -39.47 6.20
CA TYR A 568 -28.73 -39.06 7.49
C TYR A 568 -27.68 -39.03 8.60
N TRP A 569 -26.86 -40.07 8.72
CA TRP A 569 -25.82 -40.13 9.75
C TRP A 569 -24.64 -39.19 9.46
N ALA A 570 -24.28 -39.00 8.19
CA ALA A 570 -23.28 -38.03 7.78
C ALA A 570 -23.71 -36.61 8.16
N VAL A 571 -24.96 -36.23 7.87
CA VAL A 571 -25.50 -34.92 8.24
C VAL A 571 -25.57 -34.74 9.76
N ILE A 572 -25.97 -35.77 10.53
CA ILE A 572 -25.96 -35.69 11.99
C ILE A 572 -24.55 -35.42 12.52
N TRP A 573 -23.57 -36.21 12.06
CA TRP A 573 -22.18 -36.05 12.48
C TRP A 573 -21.65 -34.66 12.13
N GLY A 574 -21.78 -34.26 10.86
CA GLY A 574 -21.33 -32.96 10.38
C GLY A 574 -22.00 -31.82 11.13
N THR A 575 -23.31 -31.92 11.41
CA THR A 575 -24.01 -30.89 12.20
C THR A 575 -23.43 -30.76 13.62
N ILE A 576 -23.09 -31.87 14.29
CA ILE A 576 -22.48 -31.83 15.63
C ILE A 576 -21.11 -31.16 15.57
N VAL A 577 -20.24 -31.61 14.67
CA VAL A 577 -18.87 -31.09 14.52
C VAL A 577 -18.90 -29.60 14.16
N MET A 578 -19.70 -29.21 13.16
CA MET A 578 -19.87 -27.82 12.73
C MET A 578 -20.46 -26.94 13.82
N SER A 579 -21.40 -27.44 14.62
CA SER A 579 -21.99 -26.67 15.72
C SER A 579 -20.98 -26.45 16.85
N LEU A 580 -20.22 -27.47 17.23
CA LEU A 580 -19.22 -27.35 18.30
C LEU A 580 -18.07 -26.43 17.92
N THR A 581 -17.48 -26.66 16.75
CA THR A 581 -16.40 -25.82 16.22
C THR A 581 -16.90 -24.39 15.93
N GLY A 582 -18.09 -24.23 15.36
CA GLY A 582 -18.68 -22.92 15.09
C GLY A 582 -18.99 -22.13 16.36
N LEU A 583 -19.43 -22.77 17.45
CA LEU A 583 -19.62 -22.11 18.75
C LEU A 583 -18.28 -21.67 19.35
N MET A 584 -17.21 -22.47 19.20
CA MET A 584 -15.87 -22.05 19.64
C MET A 584 -15.40 -20.81 18.89
N LEU A 585 -15.61 -20.77 17.57
CA LEU A 585 -15.26 -19.65 16.69
C LEU A 585 -16.15 -18.41 16.89
N TRP A 586 -17.40 -18.58 17.33
CA TRP A 586 -18.31 -17.46 17.62
C TRP A 586 -18.04 -16.84 19.01
N PHE A 587 -17.54 -17.62 19.96
CA PHE A 587 -17.14 -17.10 21.27
C PHE A 587 -15.62 -17.11 21.41
N GLU A 588 -14.92 -16.54 20.42
CA GLU A 588 -13.47 -16.63 20.26
C GLU A 588 -12.72 -16.12 21.50
N ASN A 589 -13.12 -14.97 22.07
CA ASN A 589 -12.47 -14.42 23.26
C ASN A 589 -12.51 -15.38 24.46
N HIS A 590 -13.66 -16.03 24.67
CA HIS A 590 -13.81 -17.01 25.75
C HIS A 590 -13.05 -18.30 25.44
N SER A 591 -13.17 -18.79 24.20
CA SER A 591 -12.52 -20.02 23.75
C SER A 591 -11.00 -19.92 23.83
N MET A 592 -10.40 -18.81 23.37
CA MET A 592 -8.96 -18.59 23.43
C MET A 592 -8.47 -18.34 24.86
N SER A 593 -9.23 -17.62 25.68
CA SER A 593 -8.88 -17.42 27.09
C SER A 593 -8.82 -18.74 27.88
N TRP A 594 -9.74 -19.68 27.60
CA TRP A 594 -9.83 -20.96 28.31
C TRP A 594 -8.96 -22.06 27.72
N PHE A 595 -8.88 -22.16 26.39
CA PHE A 595 -8.26 -23.27 25.68
C PHE A 595 -7.01 -22.89 24.87
N GLY A 596 -6.65 -21.60 24.85
CA GLY A 596 -5.55 -21.05 24.05
C GLY A 596 -5.88 -20.94 22.56
N LYS A 597 -5.05 -20.19 21.81
CA LYS A 597 -5.21 -20.01 20.35
C LYS A 597 -5.17 -21.33 19.59
N TYR A 598 -4.28 -22.23 19.99
CA TYR A 598 -4.07 -23.51 19.30
C TYR A 598 -5.37 -24.33 19.15
N THR A 599 -6.24 -24.32 20.16
CA THR A 599 -7.54 -25.01 20.08
C THR A 599 -8.48 -24.35 19.07
N LEU A 600 -8.42 -23.02 18.95
CA LEU A 600 -9.21 -22.26 17.99
C LEU A 600 -8.75 -22.54 16.55
N ASP A 601 -7.43 -22.58 16.32
CA ASP A 601 -6.84 -22.91 15.01
C ASP A 601 -7.27 -24.32 14.54
N ILE A 602 -7.25 -25.30 15.44
CA ILE A 602 -7.73 -26.66 15.15
C ILE A 602 -9.23 -26.68 14.88
N SER A 603 -10.01 -25.88 15.61
CA SER A 603 -11.45 -25.76 15.41
C SER A 603 -11.78 -25.15 14.06
N GLU A 604 -11.06 -24.11 13.64
CA GLU A 604 -11.17 -23.50 12.31
C GLU A 604 -10.86 -24.51 11.21
N LEU A 605 -9.76 -25.26 11.35
CA LEU A 605 -9.33 -26.28 10.40
C LEU A 605 -10.40 -27.38 10.23
N ILE A 606 -10.92 -27.91 11.34
CA ILE A 606 -11.98 -28.92 11.33
C ILE A 606 -13.26 -28.34 10.72
N HIS A 607 -13.66 -27.13 11.13
CA HIS A 607 -14.86 -26.47 10.61
C HIS A 607 -14.79 -26.30 9.08
N TYR A 608 -13.63 -25.90 8.57
CA TYR A 608 -13.40 -25.73 7.14
C TYR A 608 -13.48 -27.05 6.36
N TYR A 609 -12.77 -28.09 6.79
CA TYR A 609 -12.79 -29.36 6.07
C TYR A 609 -14.12 -30.10 6.20
N GLU A 610 -14.79 -30.00 7.34
CA GLU A 610 -16.14 -30.54 7.51
C GLU A 610 -17.15 -29.80 6.63
N ALA A 611 -17.01 -28.47 6.45
CA ALA A 611 -17.84 -27.72 5.51
C ALA A 611 -17.68 -28.20 4.06
N TRP A 612 -16.45 -28.48 3.61
CA TRP A 612 -16.20 -29.08 2.29
C TRP A 612 -16.81 -30.47 2.17
N LEU A 613 -16.62 -31.32 3.17
CA LEU A 613 -17.18 -32.67 3.19
C LEU A 613 -18.71 -32.65 3.17
N ALA A 614 -19.34 -31.70 3.87
CA ALA A 614 -20.79 -31.56 3.88
C ALA A 614 -21.35 -30.97 2.56
N PHE A 615 -20.56 -30.13 1.88
CA PHE A 615 -20.94 -29.52 0.59
C PHE A 615 -20.85 -30.50 -0.59
N LEU A 616 -19.81 -31.34 -0.63
CA LEU A 616 -19.50 -32.27 -1.73
C LEU A 616 -20.27 -33.58 -1.59
#